data_AF-A0A436QLT3-F1
#
_entry.id   AF-A0A436QLT3-F1
#
_cell.length_a   1.000
_cell.length_b   1.000
_cell.length_c   1.000
_cell.angle_alpha   90.00
_cell.angle_beta   90.00
_cell.angle_gamma   90.00
#
_symmetry.space_group_name_H-M   'P 1'
#
loop_
_entity.id
_entity.type
_entity.pdbx_description
1 polymer ?
#
loop_
_entity_poly.entity_id
_entity_poly.type
_entity_poly.pdbx_seq_one_letter_code
_entity_poly.pdbx_strand_id
1 'polypeptide(L)'
;FVLFSEYEAHPVAVMEALSLRRPVLVSDTSGLRELAANGLCRAISCNADAGELAAAMAEELEAHREVPDLALPDWDACAQALSDVYCNVLGSRSAVRSASGGVTSWPPATRV
;
A
#
# COMPACT_ATOMS: atom_id res chain seq x y z
N PHE A 1 -7.50 10.16 -15.47
CA PHE A 1 -6.74 8.90 -15.63
C PHE A 1 -7.71 7.78 -15.33
N VAL A 2 -7.66 6.69 -16.09
CA VAL A 2 -8.55 5.54 -15.89
C VAL A 2 -7.73 4.29 -15.64
N LEU A 3 -8.14 3.47 -14.68
CA LEU A 3 -7.55 2.16 -14.43
C LEU A 3 -8.65 1.15 -14.11
N PHE A 4 -9.01 0.34 -15.11
CA PHE A 4 -10.07 -0.68 -15.01
C PHE A 4 -9.49 -2.09 -14.83
N SER A 5 -8.54 -2.26 -13.91
CA SER A 5 -7.95 -3.58 -13.65
C SER A 5 -8.92 -4.47 -12.86
N GLU A 6 -8.99 -5.75 -13.22
CA GLU A 6 -9.72 -6.77 -12.45
C GLU A 6 -9.03 -7.08 -11.11
N TYR A 7 -7.71 -6.88 -11.03
CA TYR A 7 -6.92 -7.06 -9.83
C TYR A 7 -5.79 -6.04 -9.76
N GLU A 8 -5.64 -5.41 -8.60
CA GLU A 8 -4.54 -4.48 -8.32
C GLU A 8 -4.10 -4.67 -6.87
N ALA A 9 -2.82 -5.00 -6.67
CA ALA A 9 -2.27 -5.22 -5.33
C ALA A 9 -1.75 -3.90 -4.73
N HIS A 10 -1.10 -3.09 -5.57
CA HIS A 10 -0.54 -1.80 -5.18
C HIS A 10 -0.75 -0.81 -6.33
N PRO A 11 -1.72 0.11 -6.21
CA PRO A 11 -2.14 0.95 -7.33
C PRO A 11 -1.18 2.12 -7.59
N VAL A 12 0.10 1.83 -7.91
CA VAL A 12 1.15 2.84 -8.13
C VAL A 12 0.77 3.83 -9.23
N ALA A 13 0.21 3.36 -10.35
CA ALA A 13 -0.23 4.23 -11.44
C ALA A 13 -1.34 5.21 -11.01
N VAL A 14 -2.20 4.81 -10.08
CA VAL A 14 -3.18 5.73 -9.48
C VAL A 14 -2.48 6.75 -8.61
N MET A 15 -1.53 6.33 -7.78
CA MET A 15 -0.76 7.23 -6.92
C MET A 15 0.03 8.27 -7.73
N GLU A 16 0.60 7.87 -8.88
CA GLU A 16 1.26 8.79 -9.82
C GLU A 16 0.28 9.79 -10.44
N ALA A 17 -0.92 9.36 -10.81
CA ALA A 17 -1.95 10.26 -11.32
C ALA A 17 -2.39 11.27 -10.25
N LEU A 18 -2.56 10.81 -9.01
CA LEU A 18 -2.97 11.65 -7.87
C LEU A 18 -1.89 12.67 -7.49
N SER A 19 -0.60 12.31 -7.55
CA SER A 19 0.50 13.25 -7.27
C SER A 19 0.54 14.41 -8.28
N LEU A 20 0.05 14.19 -9.50
CA LEU A 20 -0.14 15.20 -10.53
C LEU A 20 -1.51 15.91 -10.47
N ARG A 21 -2.28 15.69 -9.41
CA ARG A 21 -3.64 16.23 -9.19
C ARG A 21 -4.58 15.93 -10.36
N ARG A 22 -4.47 14.74 -10.94
CA ARG A 22 -5.33 14.28 -12.03
C ARG A 22 -6.54 13.53 -11.47
N PRO A 23 -7.78 13.84 -11.91
CA PRO A 23 -8.94 13.03 -11.57
C PRO A 23 -8.73 11.57 -11.98
N VAL A 24 -9.13 10.64 -11.11
CA VAL A 24 -8.97 9.20 -11.29
C VAL A 24 -10.31 8.50 -11.21
N LEU A 25 -10.58 7.66 -12.21
CA LEU A 25 -11.69 6.72 -12.25
C LEU A 25 -11.14 5.28 -12.27
N VAL A 26 -11.59 4.45 -11.32
CA VAL A 26 -11.06 3.09 -11.10
C VAL A 26 -12.17 2.06 -11.00
N SER A 27 -11.86 0.79 -11.26
CA SER A 27 -12.74 -0.32 -10.89
C SER A 27 -12.85 -0.45 -9.37
N ASP A 28 -14.03 -0.79 -8.85
CA ASP A 28 -14.29 -1.06 -7.44
C ASP A 28 -13.80 -2.46 -7.04
N THR A 29 -12.49 -2.64 -7.01
CA THR A 29 -11.82 -3.86 -6.54
C THR A 29 -11.17 -3.63 -5.18
N SER A 30 -10.81 -4.70 -4.45
CA SER A 30 -10.32 -4.59 -3.06
C SER A 30 -9.14 -3.62 -2.88
N GLY A 31 -8.18 -3.60 -3.80
CA GLY A 31 -7.03 -2.69 -3.74
C GLY A 31 -7.33 -1.24 -4.12
N LEU A 32 -8.37 -1.00 -4.92
CA LEU A 32 -8.73 0.34 -5.42
C LEU A 32 -9.86 0.98 -4.61
N ARG A 33 -10.68 0.16 -3.94
CA ARG A 33 -11.78 0.58 -3.07
C ARG A 33 -11.33 1.47 -1.92
N GLU A 34 -10.17 1.18 -1.33
CA GLU A 34 -9.65 1.98 -0.22
C GLU A 34 -9.37 3.42 -0.63
N LEU A 35 -8.80 3.63 -1.84
CA LEU A 35 -8.56 4.96 -2.38
C LEU A 35 -9.88 5.71 -2.63
N ALA A 36 -10.89 5.02 -3.16
CA ALA A 36 -12.21 5.62 -3.40
C ALA A 36 -12.94 5.95 -2.09
N ALA A 37 -12.84 5.08 -1.08
CA ALA A 37 -13.41 5.29 0.25
C ALA A 37 -12.78 6.50 0.96
N ASN A 38 -11.50 6.76 0.73
CA ASN A 38 -10.80 7.94 1.21
C ASN A 38 -11.05 9.20 0.36
N GLY A 39 -11.95 9.13 -0.63
CA GLY A 39 -12.32 10.27 -1.48
C GLY A 39 -11.24 10.67 -2.49
N LEU A 40 -10.24 9.83 -2.72
CA LEU A 40 -9.09 10.14 -3.57
C LEU A 40 -9.38 9.92 -5.04
N CYS A 41 -10.29 9.01 -5.35
CA CYS A 41 -10.74 8.69 -6.69
C CYS A 41 -12.22 8.33 -6.71
N ARG A 42 -12.80 8.27 -7.90
CA ARG A 42 -14.13 7.69 -8.10
C ARG A 42 -13.99 6.22 -8.47
N ALA A 43 -14.84 5.37 -7.89
CA ALA A 43 -14.96 3.97 -8.29
C ALA A 43 -16.20 3.73 -9.16
N ILE A 44 -16.09 2.77 -10.07
CA ILE A 44 -17.20 2.19 -10.83
C ILE A 44 -17.23 0.67 -10.63
N SER A 45 -18.41 0.05 -10.73
CA SER A 45 -18.58 -1.40 -10.62
C SER A 45 -17.57 -2.16 -11.49
N CYS A 46 -16.96 -3.22 -10.95
CA CYS A 46 -16.08 -4.11 -11.71
C CYS A 46 -16.83 -4.90 -12.80
N ASN A 47 -18.16 -5.01 -12.69
CA ASN A 47 -19.02 -5.64 -13.67
C ASN A 47 -19.65 -4.64 -14.66
N ALA A 48 -19.18 -3.39 -14.66
CA ALA A 48 -19.71 -2.37 -15.56
C ALA A 48 -19.45 -2.76 -17.02
N ASP A 49 -20.45 -2.60 -17.86
CA ASP A 49 -20.29 -2.82 -19.29
C ASP A 49 -19.55 -1.67 -19.98
N ALA A 50 -19.22 -1.84 -21.26
CA ALA A 50 -18.49 -0.83 -22.03
C ALA A 50 -19.24 0.51 -22.14
N GLY A 51 -20.57 0.50 -22.15
CA GLY A 51 -21.40 1.71 -22.19
C GLY A 51 -21.37 2.46 -20.86
N GLU A 52 -21.48 1.73 -19.75
CA GLU A 52 -21.37 2.28 -18.40
C GLU A 52 -19.98 2.87 -18.15
N LEU A 53 -18.92 2.18 -18.58
CA LEU A 53 -17.55 2.69 -18.50
C LEU A 53 -17.39 3.98 -19.32
N ALA A 54 -17.87 4.00 -20.57
CA ALA A 54 -17.78 5.17 -21.44
C ALA A 54 -18.55 6.37 -20.86
N ALA A 55 -19.74 6.14 -20.31
CA ALA A 55 -20.54 7.18 -19.66
C ALA A 55 -19.82 7.76 -18.43
N ALA A 56 -19.27 6.90 -17.57
CA ALA A 56 -18.52 7.36 -16.40
C ALA A 56 -17.25 8.14 -16.77
N MET A 57 -16.56 7.74 -17.85
CA MET A 57 -15.42 8.51 -18.38
C MET A 57 -15.84 9.90 -18.86
N ALA A 58 -16.97 9.99 -19.58
CA ALA A 58 -17.50 11.27 -20.05
C ALA A 58 -17.89 12.18 -18.88
N GLU A 59 -18.61 11.64 -17.88
CA GLU A 59 -18.96 12.37 -16.67
C GLU A 59 -17.73 12.93 -15.94
N GLU A 60 -16.64 12.15 -15.82
CA GLU A 60 -15.42 12.63 -15.18
C GLU A 60 -14.72 13.75 -15.97
N LEU A 61 -14.82 13.72 -17.31
CA LEU A 61 -14.26 14.79 -18.15
C LEU A 61 -15.07 16.09 -18.01
N GLU A 62 -16.39 15.99 -17.87
CA GLU A 62 -17.31 17.12 -17.72
C GLU A 62 -17.33 17.70 -16.30
N ALA A 63 -17.15 16.86 -15.27
CA ALA A 63 -17.26 17.28 -13.88
C ALA A 63 -16.15 18.23 -13.40
N HIS A 64 -15.06 18.38 -14.15
CA HIS A 64 -13.91 19.24 -13.82
C HIS A 64 -13.46 19.11 -12.35
N ARG A 65 -13.42 17.89 -11.79
CA ARG A 65 -13.11 17.68 -10.37
C ARG A 65 -11.75 18.26 -10.00
N GLU A 66 -11.72 19.02 -8.92
CA GLU A 66 -10.48 19.38 -8.25
C GLU A 66 -9.99 18.19 -7.43
N VAL A 67 -8.74 17.79 -7.66
CA VAL A 67 -8.08 16.78 -6.84
C VAL A 67 -7.32 17.52 -5.74
N PRO A 68 -7.65 17.27 -4.46
CA PRO A 68 -7.00 17.95 -3.35
C PRO A 68 -5.50 17.66 -3.34
N ASP A 69 -4.74 18.59 -2.77
CA ASP A 69 -3.33 18.36 -2.54
C ASP A 69 -3.16 17.27 -1.48
N LEU A 70 -2.75 16.09 -1.94
CA LEU A 70 -2.58 14.95 -1.06
C LEU A 70 -1.12 14.84 -0.63
N ALA A 71 -0.89 14.75 0.67
CA ALA A 71 0.39 14.33 1.22
C ALA A 71 0.56 12.82 1.01
N LEU A 72 0.85 12.42 -0.23
CA LEU A 72 1.23 11.05 -0.56
C LEU A 72 2.63 10.77 0.03
N PRO A 73 2.88 9.55 0.53
CA PRO A 73 4.23 9.17 0.94
C PRO A 73 5.16 9.23 -0.28
N ASP A 74 6.29 9.89 -0.12
CA ASP A 74 7.38 9.82 -1.08
C ASP A 74 8.23 8.56 -0.85
N TRP A 75 9.22 8.37 -1.72
CA TRP A 75 10.12 7.22 -1.62
C TRP A 75 10.99 7.25 -0.36
N ASP A 76 11.31 8.43 0.17
CA ASP A 76 12.10 8.57 1.39
C ASP A 76 11.30 8.12 2.61
N ALA A 77 10.02 8.50 2.71
CA ALA A 77 9.10 8.04 3.73
C ALA A 77 8.91 6.52 3.67
N CYS A 78 8.78 5.94 2.47
CA CYS A 78 8.68 4.50 2.28
C CYS A 78 9.96 3.77 2.72
N ALA A 79 11.13 4.30 2.34
CA ALA A 79 12.42 3.74 2.71
C ALA A 79 12.66 3.80 4.22
N GLN A 80 12.25 4.89 4.87
CA GLN A 80 12.33 5.03 6.31
C GLN A 80 11.43 4.02 7.03
N ALA A 81 10.17 3.88 6.60
CA ALA A 81 9.25 2.90 7.18
C ALA A 81 9.77 1.45 7.03
N LEU A 82 10.37 1.13 5.88
CA LEU A 82 11.01 -0.17 5.65
C LEU A 82 12.24 -0.36 6.55
N SER A 83 13.07 0.67 6.70
CA SER A 83 14.23 0.67 7.60
C SER A 83 13.82 0.39 9.04
N ASP A 84 12.76 1.04 9.52
CA ASP A 84 12.24 0.86 10.88
C ASP A 84 11.82 -0.61 11.13
N VAL A 85 11.17 -1.24 10.14
CA VAL A 85 10.83 -2.67 10.19
C VAL A 85 12.08 -3.53 10.30
N TYR A 86 13.12 -3.27 9.50
CA TYR A 86 14.38 -4.02 9.56
C TYR A 86 15.08 -3.85 10.91
N CYS A 87 15.19 -2.63 11.42
CA CYS A 87 15.77 -2.35 12.73
C CYS A 87 15.00 -3.07 13.85
N ASN A 88 13.66 -3.07 13.81
CA ASN A 88 12.82 -3.73 14.80
C ASN A 88 13.05 -5.26 14.82
N VAL A 89 13.09 -5.90 13.65
CA VAL A 89 13.34 -7.35 13.53
C VAL A 89 14.74 -7.71 14.04
N LEU A 90 15.75 -6.92 13.72
CA LEU A 90 17.13 -7.14 14.18
C LEU A 90 17.30 -6.92 15.69
N GLY A 91 16.65 -5.89 16.24
CA GLY A 91 16.61 -5.64 17.68
C GLY A 91 15.94 -6.77 18.45
N SER A 92 14.79 -7.25 17.95
CA SER A 92 14.03 -8.36 18.55
C SER A 92 14.84 -9.67 18.56
N ARG A 93 15.54 -9.99 17.47
CA ARG A 93 16.41 -11.18 17.41
C ARG A 93 17.59 -11.09 18.38
N SER A 94 18.16 -9.90 18.57
CA SER A 94 19.29 -9.70 19.48
C SER A 94 18.88 -9.86 20.95
N ALA A 95 17.69 -9.40 21.31
CA ALA A 95 17.10 -9.59 22.63
C ALA A 95 16.83 -11.08 22.93
N VAL A 96 16.23 -11.82 21.98
CA VAL A 96 16.00 -13.27 22.11
C VAL A 96 17.31 -14.05 22.25
N ARG A 97 18.34 -13.70 21.48
CA ARG A 97 19.65 -14.38 21.54
C ARG A 97 20.37 -14.14 22.87
N SER A 98 20.21 -12.95 23.46
CA SER A 98 20.76 -12.64 24.79
C SER A 98 20.02 -13.38 25.91
N ALA A 99 18.69 -13.56 25.78
CA ALA A 99 17.90 -14.34 26.74
C ALA A 99 18.23 -15.84 26.72
N SER A 100 18.66 -16.39 25.57
CA SER A 100 19.14 -17.78 25.44
C SER A 100 20.59 -18.01 25.87
N GLY A 101 21.31 -16.98 26.34
CA GLY A 101 22.73 -17.06 26.75
C GLY A 101 23.00 -17.82 28.05
N GLY A 102 21.96 -18.30 28.74
CA GLY A 102 22.04 -19.14 29.93
C GLY A 102 22.02 -20.64 29.59
N VAL A 103 22.86 -21.12 28.67
CA VAL A 103 23.11 -22.57 28.54
C VAL A 103 24.20 -22.95 29.53
N THR A 104 23.80 -23.55 30.65
CA THR A 104 24.69 -24.28 31.57
C THR A 104 25.51 -25.30 30.78
N SER A 105 26.84 -25.15 30.84
CA SER A 105 27.80 -26.08 30.24
C SER A 105 27.72 -27.46 30.90
N TRP A 106 27.53 -28.50 30.09
CA TRP A 106 27.69 -29.93 30.39
C TRP A 106 28.96 -30.43 29.65
N PRO A 107 29.80 -31.35 30.20
CA PRO A 107 29.47 -32.50 31.06
C PRO A 107 30.06 -32.47 32.49
N PRO A 108 29.54 -33.31 33.42
CA PRO A 108 30.05 -33.40 34.78
C PRO A 108 31.43 -34.08 34.81
N ALA A 109 32.33 -33.53 35.62
CA ALA A 109 33.64 -34.09 35.87
C ALA A 109 33.52 -35.49 36.49
N THR A 110 34.05 -36.50 35.79
CA THR A 110 34.30 -37.83 36.34
C THR A 110 35.44 -37.72 37.36
N ARG A 111 35.16 -38.05 38.64
CA ARG A 111 36.20 -38.25 39.65
C ARG A 111 36.88 -39.60 39.44
N VAL A 112 38.21 -39.60 39.50
CA VAL A 112 39.11 -40.77 39.57
C VAL A 112 39.16 -41.28 41.01
#